data_AF-A0A926R9C4-F1
#
_entry.id   AF-A0A926R9C4-F1
#
_cell.length_a   1.000
_cell.length_b   1.000
_cell.length_c   1.000
_cell.angle_alpha   90.00
_cell.angle_beta   90.00
_cell.angle_gamma   90.00
#
_symmetry.space_group_name_H-M   'P 1'
#
loop_
_entity.id
_entity.type
_entity.pdbx_description
1 polymer ?
#
loop_
_entity_poly.entity_id
_entity_poly.type
_entity_poly.pdbx_seq_one_letter_code
_entity_poly.pdbx_strand_id
1 'polypeptide(L)'
;MIQITVLFCIMIIIFILLYYRLVQVDLTFPWFLSLIILGFVGINHDLVVKLASFFQIYNEPLVIVFLTFFILFGLVTVLLIGYTNLRLKQIQLVRKIAEIELMNQSFFKKNK
;
A
#
# COMPACT_ATOMS: atom_id res chain seq x y z
N MET A 1 -11.38 13.19 -25.02
CA MET A 1 -11.71 13.89 -23.76
C MET A 1 -12.61 13.07 -22.84
N ILE A 2 -13.77 12.57 -23.29
CA ILE A 2 -14.74 11.80 -22.48
C ILE A 2 -14.14 10.57 -21.77
N GLN A 3 -13.23 9.83 -22.43
CA GLN A 3 -12.59 8.66 -21.81
C GLN A 3 -11.70 9.02 -20.61
N ILE A 4 -11.01 10.16 -20.66
CA ILE A 4 -10.15 10.63 -19.57
C ILE A 4 -10.99 11.07 -18.38
N THR A 5 -12.13 11.74 -18.61
CA THR A 5 -13.06 12.17 -17.56
C THR A 5 -13.72 10.98 -16.86
N VAL A 6 -14.09 9.93 -17.60
CA VAL A 6 -14.67 8.70 -17.03
C VAL A 6 -13.64 7.96 -16.18
N LEU A 7 -12.40 7.83 -16.65
CA LEU A 7 -11.30 7.23 -15.89
C LEU A 7 -11.03 8.00 -14.58
N PHE A 8 -11.06 9.32 -14.64
CA PHE A 8 -10.84 10.19 -13.48
C PHE A 8 -11.97 10.08 -12.45
N CYS A 9 -13.23 10.01 -12.91
CA CYS A 9 -14.39 9.76 -12.03
C CYS A 9 -14.30 8.41 -11.32
N ILE A 10 -13.92 7.35 -12.03
CA ILE A 10 -13.75 6.01 -11.43
C ILE A 10 -12.63 6.03 -10.39
N MET A 11 -11.51 6.71 -10.68
CA MET A 11 -10.41 6.88 -9.72
C MET A 11 -10.85 7.61 -8.46
N ILE A 12 -11.60 8.71 -8.59
CA ILE A 12 -12.11 9.49 -7.45
C ILE A 12 -13.10 8.66 -6.62
N ILE A 13 -14.01 7.93 -7.27
CA ILE A 13 -14.99 7.06 -6.59
C ILE A 13 -14.27 5.97 -5.80
N ILE A 14 -13.28 5.31 -6.41
CA ILE A 14 -12.44 4.30 -5.75
C ILE A 14 -11.68 4.92 -4.57
N PHE A 15 -11.15 6.13 -4.74
CA PHE A 15 -10.41 6.85 -3.70
C PHE A 15 -11.30 7.24 -2.51
N ILE A 16 -12.54 7.68 -2.78
CA ILE A 16 -13.55 7.98 -1.75
C ILE A 16 -13.97 6.70 -1.01
N LEU A 17 -14.19 5.59 -1.73
CA LEU A 17 -14.48 4.29 -1.12
C LEU A 17 -13.35 3.81 -0.20
N LEU A 18 -12.11 4.07 -0.59
CA LEU A 18 -10.89 3.83 0.18
C LEU A 18 -10.82 4.68 1.46
N TYR A 19 -11.16 5.97 1.34
CA TYR A 19 -11.12 6.92 2.45
C TYR A 19 -12.16 6.61 3.55
N TYR A 20 -13.34 6.14 3.16
CA TYR A 20 -14.43 5.83 4.10
C TYR A 20 -14.22 4.54 4.90
N ARG A 21 -13.08 3.84 4.76
CA ARG A 21 -12.71 2.66 5.57
C ARG A 21 -13.76 1.53 5.53
N LEU A 22 -14.68 1.58 4.55
CA LEU A 22 -15.80 0.63 4.40
C LEU A 22 -15.30 -0.75 3.92
N VAL A 23 -14.12 -0.77 3.33
CA VAL A 23 -13.38 -1.97 3.02
C VAL A 23 -12.17 -1.96 3.96
N GLN A 24 -11.93 -3.06 4.68
CA GLN A 24 -10.69 -3.30 5.44
C GLN A 24 -9.48 -3.45 4.50
N VAL A 25 -9.34 -2.57 3.50
CA VAL A 25 -8.12 -2.52 2.72
C VAL A 25 -7.12 -1.76 3.56
N ASP A 26 -6.20 -2.53 4.13
CA ASP A 26 -5.00 -2.06 4.78
C ASP A 26 -4.39 -0.89 3.98
N LEU A 27 -3.74 0.04 4.69
CA LEU A 27 -3.05 1.24 4.15
C LEU A 27 -2.14 0.96 2.92
N THR A 28 -1.81 -0.31 2.72
CA THR A 28 -1.22 -0.95 1.55
C THR A 28 -1.94 -0.69 0.22
N PHE A 29 -3.28 -0.66 0.19
CA PHE A 29 -4.08 -0.52 -1.03
C PHE A 29 -4.14 0.90 -1.61
N PRO A 30 -4.31 1.99 -0.84
CA PRO A 30 -4.16 3.34 -1.38
C PRO A 30 -2.76 3.56 -1.97
N TRP A 31 -1.73 3.02 -1.31
CA TRP A 31 -0.36 3.06 -1.82
C TRP A 31 -0.18 2.25 -3.10
N PHE A 32 -0.77 1.05 -3.18
CA PHE A 32 -0.76 0.23 -4.39
C PHE A 32 -1.49 0.91 -5.57
N LEU A 33 -2.64 1.51 -5.30
CA LEU A 33 -3.38 2.29 -6.30
C LEU A 33 -2.56 3.48 -6.79
N SER A 34 -1.92 4.21 -5.86
CA SER A 34 -1.02 5.32 -6.19
C SER A 34 0.13 4.85 -7.08
N LEU A 35 0.75 3.70 -6.79
CA LEU A 35 1.80 3.11 -7.62
C LEU A 35 1.34 2.79 -9.04
N ILE A 36 0.15 2.22 -9.21
CA ILE A 36 -0.42 1.93 -10.54
C ILE A 36 -0.65 3.23 -11.31
N ILE A 37 -1.24 4.23 -10.67
CA ILE A 37 -1.51 5.53 -11.29
C ILE A 37 -0.21 6.20 -11.70
N LEU A 38 0.80 6.23 -10.82
CA LEU A 38 2.12 6.79 -11.10
C LEU A 38 2.83 6.04 -12.24
N GLY A 39 2.79 4.70 -12.25
CA GLY A 39 3.33 3.90 -13.34
C GLY A 39 2.66 4.21 -14.68
N PHE A 40 1.33 4.38 -14.69
CA PHE A 40 0.58 4.76 -15.88
C PHE A 40 0.93 6.17 -16.37
N VAL A 41 1.13 7.11 -15.44
CA VAL A 41 1.59 8.48 -15.73
C VAL A 41 2.99 8.47 -16.34
N GLY A 42 3.90 7.61 -15.86
CA GLY A 42 5.27 7.51 -16.36
C GLY A 42 5.41 6.95 -17.77
N ILE A 43 4.41 6.18 -18.25
CA ILE A 43 4.41 5.61 -19.61
C ILE A 43 3.96 6.64 -20.66
N ASN A 44 3.19 7.65 -20.25
CA ASN A 44 2.51 8.56 -21.17
C ASN A 44 3.31 9.86 -21.33
N HIS A 45 3.98 10.03 -22.48
CA HIS A 45 4.91 11.15 -22.72
C HIS A 45 4.27 12.52 -22.50
N ASP A 46 3.01 12.72 -22.92
CA ASP A 46 2.28 13.98 -22.72
C ASP A 46 2.02 14.29 -21.24
N LEU A 47 1.85 13.27 -20.40
CA LEU A 47 1.68 13.44 -18.96
C LEU A 47 3.01 13.73 -18.27
N VAL A 48 4.08 13.06 -18.71
CA VAL A 48 5.45 13.33 -18.21
C VAL A 48 5.86 14.77 -18.50
N VAL A 49 5.59 15.31 -19.70
CA VAL A 49 5.89 16.70 -20.07
C VAL A 49 5.06 17.69 -19.22
N LYS A 50 3.79 17.37 -18.95
CA LYS A 50 2.95 18.19 -18.05
C LYS A 50 3.44 18.16 -16.60
N LEU A 51 3.89 17.01 -16.10
CA LEU A 51 4.51 16.94 -14.78
C LEU A 51 5.85 17.69 -14.75
N ALA A 52 6.68 17.54 -15.78
CA ALA A 52 7.97 18.23 -15.87
C ALA A 52 7.80 19.75 -15.82
N SER A 53 6.83 20.28 -16.57
CA SER A 53 6.49 21.71 -16.56
C SER A 53 5.88 22.16 -15.23
N PHE A 54 5.03 21.35 -14.59
CA PHE A 54 4.49 21.63 -13.25
C PHE A 54 5.58 21.72 -12.18
N PHE A 55 6.56 20.80 -12.24
CA PHE A 55 7.69 20.75 -11.31
C PHE A 55 8.88 21.65 -11.73
N GLN A 56 8.75 22.42 -12.83
CA GLN A 56 9.81 23.26 -13.41
C GLN A 56 11.12 22.51 -13.68
N ILE A 57 11.03 21.22 -14.00
CA ILE A 57 12.19 20.38 -14.29
C ILE A 57 12.48 20.50 -15.79
N TYR A 58 13.62 21.11 -16.13
CA TYR A 58 14.05 21.32 -17.51
C TYR A 58 14.39 20.02 -18.27
N ASN A 59 14.73 18.95 -17.55
CA ASN A 59 15.11 17.66 -18.12
C ASN A 59 14.03 16.61 -17.88
N GLU A 60 13.21 16.34 -18.89
CA GLU A 60 12.14 15.32 -18.87
C GLU A 60 12.58 13.93 -18.39
N PRO A 61 13.78 13.40 -18.76
CA PRO A 61 14.22 12.08 -18.28
C PRO A 61 14.42 12.04 -16.76
N LEU A 62 14.77 13.17 -16.14
CA LEU A 62 15.01 13.27 -14.70
C LEU A 62 13.71 13.06 -13.92
N VAL A 63 12.58 13.50 -14.48
CA VAL A 63 11.24 13.32 -13.90
C VAL A 63 10.89 11.84 -13.79
N ILE A 64 11.21 11.06 -14.83
CA ILE A 64 10.98 9.62 -14.86
C ILE A 64 11.80 8.91 -13.79
N VAL A 65 13.05 9.34 -13.57
CA VAL A 65 13.92 8.80 -12.52
C VAL A 65 13.35 9.07 -11.12
N PHE A 66 12.92 10.31 -10.85
CA PHE A 66 12.29 10.65 -9.57
C PHE A 66 10.97 9.90 -9.35
N LEU A 67 10.17 9.77 -10.39
CA LEU A 67 8.92 9.01 -10.36
C LEU A 67 9.18 7.53 -10.08
N THR A 68 10.26 6.97 -10.63
CA THR A 68 10.71 5.60 -10.34
C THR A 68 11.16 5.44 -8.89
N PHE A 69 11.95 6.38 -8.35
CA PHE A 69 12.33 6.35 -6.94
C PHE A 69 11.12 6.45 -6.00
N PHE A 70 10.15 7.31 -6.34
CA PHE A 70 8.91 7.43 -5.59
C PHE A 70 8.12 6.11 -5.59
N ILE A 71 8.02 5.46 -6.76
CA ILE A 71 7.39 4.15 -6.90
C ILE A 71 8.13 3.11 -6.04
N LEU A 72 9.46 3.06 -6.12
CA LEU A 72 10.27 2.13 -5.35
C LEU A 72 10.05 2.31 -3.84
N PHE A 73 10.04 3.57 -3.38
CA PHE A 73 9.83 3.92 -1.98
C PHE A 73 8.43 3.53 -1.50
N GLY A 74 7.41 3.79 -2.31
CA GLY A 74 6.04 3.37 -2.03
C GLY A 74 5.91 1.85 -1.89
N LEU A 75 6.56 1.10 -2.77
CA LEU A 75 6.55 -0.36 -2.74
C LEU A 75 7.25 -0.92 -1.49
N VAL A 76 8.42 -0.37 -1.13
CA VAL A 76 9.12 -0.74 0.10
C VAL A 76 8.26 -0.44 1.34
N THR A 77 7.59 0.71 1.37
CA THR A 77 6.71 1.11 2.48
C THR A 77 5.52 0.16 2.62
N VAL A 78 4.88 -0.18 1.50
CA VAL A 78 3.80 -1.18 1.41
C VAL A 78 4.25 -2.53 1.96
N LEU A 79 5.43 -2.99 1.52
CA LEU A 79 5.98 -4.28 1.93
C LEU A 79 6.31 -4.31 3.42
N LEU A 80 6.88 -3.22 3.96
CA LEU A 80 7.19 -3.07 5.38
C LEU A 80 5.93 -3.11 6.25
N ILE A 81 4.87 -2.40 5.84
CA ILE A 81 3.57 -2.41 6.53
C ILE A 81 2.96 -3.81 6.51
N GLY A 82 2.95 -4.46 5.35
CA GLY A 82 2.46 -5.83 5.18
C GLY A 82 3.21 -6.83 6.07
N TYR A 83 4.55 -6.77 6.06
CA TYR A 83 5.40 -7.64 6.87
C TYR A 83 5.17 -7.43 8.37
N THR A 84 5.04 -6.17 8.80
CA THR A 84 4.78 -5.82 10.21
C THR A 84 3.44 -6.39 10.69
N ASN A 85 2.38 -6.25 9.89
CA ASN A 85 1.08 -6.81 10.21
C ASN A 85 1.09 -8.35 10.31
N LEU A 86 1.84 -9.02 9.43
CA LEU A 86 2.01 -10.47 9.49
C LEU A 86 2.77 -10.89 10.76
N ARG A 87 3.87 -10.21 11.09
CA ARG A 87 4.64 -10.43 12.32
C ARG A 87 3.78 -10.28 13.57
N LEU A 88 2.93 -9.25 13.64
CA LEU A 88 2.04 -9.05 14.77
C LEU A 88 1.04 -10.20 14.93
N LYS A 89 0.44 -10.67 13.82
CA LYS A 89 -0.45 -11.84 13.84
C LYS A 89 0.27 -13.12 14.28
N GLN A 90 1.49 -13.34 13.82
CA GLN A 90 2.32 -14.48 14.23
C GLN A 90 2.61 -14.46 15.74
N ILE A 91 3.00 -13.31 16.29
CA ILE A 91 3.26 -13.16 17.73
C ILE A 91 2.00 -13.44 18.55
N GLN A 92 0.83 -12.96 18.11
CA GLN A 92 -0.45 -13.25 18.77
C GLN A 92 -0.79 -14.74 18.77
N LEU A 93 -0.55 -15.44 17.65
CA LEU A 93 -0.77 -16.88 17.57
C LEU A 93 0.17 -17.65 18.50
N VAL A 94 1.47 -17.31 18.49
CA VAL A 94 2.46 -17.94 19.39
C VAL A 94 2.08 -17.72 20.85
N ARG A 95 1.65 -16.51 21.21
CA ARG A 95 1.18 -16.21 22.56
C ARG A 95 -0.02 -17.05 22.97
N LYS A 96 -1.02 -17.19 22.09
CA LYS A 96 -2.19 -18.04 22.35
C LYS A 96 -1.81 -19.51 22.54
N ILE A 97 -0.88 -20.02 21.74
CA ILE A 97 -0.39 -21.41 21.87
C ILE A 97 0.29 -21.59 23.23
N ALA A 98 1.16 -20.65 23.64
CA ALA A 98 1.83 -20.70 24.93
C ALA A 98 0.85 -20.62 26.11
N GLU A 99 -0.20 -19.81 26.02
CA GLU A 99 -1.25 -19.73 27.04
C GLU A 99 -2.00 -21.08 27.18
N ILE A 100 -2.34 -21.74 26.06
CA ILE A 100 -2.96 -23.07 26.06
C ILE A 100 -2.03 -24.13 26.68
N GLU A 101 -0.75 -24.11 26.32
CA GLU A 101 0.27 -25.03 26.85
C GLU A 101 0.38 -24.91 28.38
N LEU A 102 0.45 -23.68 28.89
CA LEU A 102 0.52 -23.40 30.33
C LEU A 102 -0.74 -23.86 31.07
N MET A 103 -1.92 -23.63 30.49
CA MET A 103 -3.18 -24.12 31.07
C MET A 103 -3.19 -25.65 31.16
N ASN A 104 -2.77 -26.35 30.12
CA ASN A 104 -2.67 -27.81 30.13
C ASN A 104 -1.69 -28.32 31.19
N GLN A 105 -0.50 -27.73 31.32
CA GLN A 105 0.47 -28.13 32.36
C GLN A 105 -0.06 -27.89 33.77
N SER A 106 -0.75 -26.77 34.01
CA SER A 106 -1.36 -26.45 35.31
C SER A 106 -2.46 -27.44 35.69
N PHE A 107 -3.23 -27.91 34.71
CA PHE A 107 -4.28 -28.91 34.91
C PHE A 107 -3.68 -30.28 35.29
N PHE A 108 -2.65 -30.72 34.59
CA PHE A 108 -1.95 -31.99 34.92
C PHE A 108 -1.25 -31.98 36.28
N LYS A 109 -0.73 -30.82 36.71
CA LYS A 109 -0.09 -30.68 38.03
C LYS A 109 -1.08 -30.69 39.19
N LYS A 110 -2.35 -30.32 38.95
CA LYS A 110 -3.41 -30.30 39.98
C LYS A 110 -4.09 -31.67 40.18
N ASN A 111 -3.96 -32.57 39.20
CA ASN A 111 -4.50 -33.94 39.24
C ASN A 111 -3.47 -34.99 39.71
N LYS A 112 -2.33 -34.55 40.27
CA LYS A 112 -1.33 -35.38 40.94
C LYS A 112 -1.26 -34.99 42.39
#